data_AF-A0A920FHY7-F1
#
_entry.id   AF-A0A920FHY7-F1
#
_cell.length_a   1.000
_cell.length_b   1.000
_cell.length_c   1.000
_cell.angle_alpha   90.00
_cell.angle_beta   90.00
_cell.angle_gamma   90.00
#
_symmetry.space_group_name_H-M   'P 1'
#
loop_
_entity.id
_entity.type
_entity.pdbx_description
1 polymer ?
#
loop_
_entity_poly.entity_id
_entity_poly.type
_entity_poly.pdbx_seq_one_letter_code
_entity_poly.pdbx_strand_id
1 'polypeptide(L)'
;MKSDKYLNLNMLETTTNNAKEVLNSLYKFNQKIKLQFEDIQIIGTALKDNFNEGVAMKNMNNGNSLWKIKLQLENGEIKFRNGNDWSQNWGGDHFPIGKAIWFGNNIYVKKGYYEITLDLLKKSYKFEKLK
;
A
#
# COMPACT_ATOMS: atom_id res chain seq x y z
N MET A 1 -13.43 2.54 -33.90
CA MET A 1 -14.10 2.75 -32.61
C MET A 1 -14.19 1.42 -31.88
N LYS A 2 -13.42 1.23 -30.80
CA LYS A 2 -13.51 0.03 -29.94
C LYS A 2 -14.60 0.30 -28.90
N SER A 3 -15.67 -0.49 -28.89
CA SER A 3 -16.71 -0.44 -27.87
C SER A 3 -16.28 -1.28 -26.67
N ASP A 4 -16.16 -0.66 -25.51
CA ASP A 4 -15.87 -1.35 -24.26
C ASP A 4 -17.03 -2.30 -23.90
N LYS A 5 -16.72 -3.59 -23.88
CA LYS A 5 -17.63 -4.68 -23.58
C LYS A 5 -17.71 -4.85 -22.06
N TYR A 6 -18.56 -4.07 -21.40
CA TYR A 6 -18.99 -4.38 -20.04
C TYR A 6 -19.88 -5.62 -20.09
N LEU A 7 -19.40 -6.74 -19.53
CA LEU A 7 -20.20 -7.96 -19.37
C LEU A 7 -21.21 -7.75 -18.25
N ASN A 8 -22.50 -7.69 -18.60
CA ASN A 8 -23.60 -7.79 -17.65
C ASN A 8 -23.46 -9.12 -16.88
N LEU A 9 -23.29 -9.04 -15.56
CA LEU A 9 -23.52 -10.18 -14.68
C LEU A 9 -25.02 -10.45 -14.66
N ASN A 10 -25.48 -11.36 -15.52
CA ASN A 10 -26.75 -12.02 -15.27
C ASN A 10 -26.57 -12.85 -14.00
N MET A 11 -27.12 -12.33 -12.90
CA MET A 11 -27.43 -13.08 -11.69
C MET A 11 -28.38 -14.20 -12.12
N LEU A 12 -27.83 -15.36 -12.49
CA LEU A 12 -28.62 -16.57 -12.65
C LEU A 12 -29.27 -16.87 -11.31
N GLU A 13 -30.60 -16.93 -11.34
CA GLU A 13 -31.49 -17.28 -10.24
C GLU A 13 -30.97 -18.49 -9.47
N THR A 14 -30.37 -18.26 -8.30
CA THR A 14 -30.31 -19.29 -7.26
C THR A 14 -31.15 -18.80 -6.10
N THR A 15 -32.28 -19.47 -5.88
CA THR A 15 -33.29 -19.21 -4.85
C THR A 15 -32.80 -19.52 -3.43
N THR A 16 -31.50 -19.44 -3.17
CA THR A 16 -30.93 -19.60 -1.84
C THR A 16 -29.98 -18.43 -1.58
N ASN A 17 -30.44 -17.50 -0.74
CA ASN A 17 -29.65 -16.44 -0.09
C ASN A 17 -28.59 -17.02 0.86
N ASN A 18 -27.80 -17.99 0.41
CA ASN A 18 -26.68 -18.48 1.19
C ASN A 18 -25.53 -17.50 1.01
N ALA A 19 -25.46 -16.53 1.91
CA ALA A 19 -24.38 -15.53 1.98
C ALA A 19 -22.99 -16.19 1.93
N LYS A 20 -22.86 -17.46 2.34
CA LYS A 20 -21.62 -18.24 2.30
C LYS A 20 -21.20 -18.62 0.87
N GLU A 21 -22.15 -18.89 -0.02
CA GLU A 21 -21.89 -19.18 -1.44
C GLU A 21 -21.62 -17.91 -2.24
N VAL A 22 -22.32 -16.83 -1.93
CA VAL A 22 -21.98 -15.49 -2.47
C VAL A 22 -20.58 -15.09 -1.99
N LEU A 23 -20.27 -15.28 -0.71
CA LEU A 23 -18.95 -14.99 -0.16
C LEU A 23 -17.86 -15.90 -0.74
N ASN A 24 -18.13 -17.20 -0.95
CA ASN A 24 -17.20 -18.12 -1.61
C ASN A 24 -17.01 -17.79 -3.09
N SER A 25 -18.08 -17.39 -3.79
CA SER A 25 -18.03 -16.93 -5.19
C SER A 25 -17.26 -15.62 -5.29
N LEU A 26 -17.47 -14.70 -4.34
CA LEU A 26 -16.63 -13.53 -4.17
C LEU A 26 -15.19 -13.96 -3.91
N TYR A 27 -14.85 -14.73 -2.89
CA TYR A 27 -13.46 -15.19 -2.64
C TYR A 27 -12.80 -15.87 -3.86
N LYS A 28 -13.57 -16.63 -4.64
CA LYS A 28 -13.11 -17.31 -5.87
C LYS A 28 -12.90 -16.33 -7.04
N PHE A 29 -13.71 -15.26 -7.14
CA PHE A 29 -13.50 -14.11 -8.05
C PHE A 29 -12.49 -13.08 -7.50
N ASN A 30 -12.25 -13.09 -6.19
CA ASN A 30 -11.59 -12.05 -5.41
C ASN A 30 -10.12 -12.39 -5.10
N GLN A 31 -9.52 -13.31 -5.87
CA GLN A 31 -8.10 -13.15 -6.24
C GLN A 31 -7.87 -11.87 -7.07
N LYS A 32 -8.95 -11.18 -7.48
CA LYS A 32 -8.93 -10.00 -8.35
C LYS A 32 -9.72 -8.76 -7.86
N ILE A 33 -10.05 -8.57 -6.57
CA ILE A 33 -10.04 -7.17 -6.06
C ILE A 33 -8.57 -6.84 -5.88
N LYS A 34 -7.96 -6.57 -7.04
CA LYS A 34 -6.60 -6.15 -7.20
C LYS A 34 -6.57 -4.77 -6.54
N LEU A 35 -6.10 -4.68 -5.30
CA LEU A 35 -5.70 -3.41 -4.69
C LEU A 35 -4.58 -2.86 -5.58
N GLN A 36 -4.93 -2.22 -6.69
CA GLN A 36 -3.98 -1.64 -7.64
C GLN A 36 -3.52 -0.30 -7.06
N PHE A 37 -2.59 -0.38 -6.14
CA PHE A 37 -1.69 0.73 -5.91
C PHE A 37 -0.66 0.69 -7.04
N GLU A 38 -0.57 1.77 -7.79
CA GLU A 38 0.30 1.85 -8.97
C GLU A 38 1.56 2.65 -8.67
N ASP A 39 1.50 3.55 -7.69
CA ASP A 39 2.61 4.45 -7.35
C ASP A 39 2.67 4.69 -5.84
N ILE A 40 3.14 3.70 -5.06
CA ILE A 40 3.39 3.97 -3.64
C ILE A 40 4.64 4.83 -3.49
N GLN A 41 4.51 5.94 -2.80
CA GLN A 41 5.60 6.85 -2.46
C GLN A 41 5.82 6.90 -0.95
N ILE A 42 7.07 7.13 -0.55
CA ILE A 42 7.43 7.58 0.80
C ILE A 42 7.59 9.09 0.79
N ILE A 43 7.01 9.78 1.77
CA ILE A 43 7.03 11.24 1.88
C ILE A 43 7.27 11.64 3.34
N GLY A 44 8.01 12.70 3.61
CA GLY A 44 8.38 13.03 4.98
C GLY A 44 9.47 14.09 5.14
N THR A 45 9.59 14.60 6.37
CA THR A 45 10.69 15.50 6.80
C THR A 45 12.00 14.74 7.05
N ALA A 46 11.95 13.41 7.07
CA ALA A 46 13.15 12.60 7.13
C ALA A 46 13.84 12.43 5.75
N LEU A 47 13.25 12.94 4.67
CA LEU A 47 13.81 12.90 3.32
C LEU A 47 14.67 14.14 3.06
N LYS A 48 15.74 13.98 2.28
CA LYS A 48 16.81 14.99 2.07
C LYS A 48 16.31 16.37 1.64
N ASP A 49 15.18 16.44 0.95
CA ASP A 49 14.62 17.69 0.40
C ASP A 49 13.30 18.12 1.06
N ASN A 50 12.98 17.60 2.26
CA ASN A 50 11.89 18.07 3.12
C ASN A 50 10.61 18.51 2.35
N PHE A 51 9.90 17.53 1.77
CA PHE A 51 8.46 17.62 1.54
C PHE A 51 7.86 18.17 0.22
N ASN A 52 8.59 18.36 -0.88
CA ASN A 52 7.88 18.78 -2.12
C ASN A 52 7.33 17.61 -2.95
N GLU A 53 8.04 16.49 -3.02
CA GLU A 53 7.61 15.34 -3.82
C GLU A 53 7.92 14.04 -3.07
N GLY A 54 6.98 13.10 -3.09
CA GLY A 54 7.21 11.77 -2.53
C GLY A 54 8.19 10.99 -3.40
N VAL A 55 8.96 10.09 -2.78
CA VAL A 55 9.90 9.23 -3.49
C VAL A 55 9.22 7.90 -3.80
N ALA A 56 9.09 7.57 -5.09
CA ALA A 56 8.44 6.34 -5.54
C ALA A 56 9.17 5.08 -5.05
N MET A 57 8.41 4.13 -4.49
CA MET A 57 8.88 2.82 -4.05
C MET A 57 8.75 1.80 -5.19
N LYS A 58 9.65 0.82 -5.22
CA LYS A 58 9.61 -0.27 -6.19
C LYS A 58 8.61 -1.34 -5.76
N ASN A 59 7.66 -1.66 -6.63
CA ASN A 59 6.79 -2.83 -6.47
C ASN A 59 7.61 -4.13 -6.65
N MET A 60 7.46 -5.10 -5.75
CA MET A 60 8.35 -6.27 -5.69
C MET A 60 7.76 -7.57 -6.22
N ASN A 61 6.43 -7.75 -6.29
CA ASN A 61 5.85 -9.11 -6.28
C ASN A 61 4.89 -9.44 -7.43
N ASN A 62 4.81 -8.63 -8.51
CA ASN A 62 3.76 -8.76 -9.55
C ASN A 62 2.32 -8.80 -8.97
N GLY A 63 2.20 -8.40 -7.70
CA GLY A 63 1.04 -8.41 -6.83
C GLY A 63 1.19 -7.19 -5.94
N ASN A 64 0.19 -6.33 -5.99
CA ASN A 64 0.31 -4.88 -5.81
C ASN A 64 0.49 -4.39 -4.35
N SER A 65 0.97 -5.24 -3.44
CA SER A 65 0.98 -4.95 -2.01
C SER A 65 2.36 -4.85 -1.37
N LEU A 66 3.43 -5.37 -1.99
CA LEU A 66 4.79 -5.30 -1.44
C LEU A 66 5.64 -4.28 -2.17
N TRP A 67 6.14 -3.31 -1.41
CA TRP A 67 6.88 -2.16 -1.91
C TRP A 67 8.19 -2.02 -1.15
N LYS A 68 9.27 -1.75 -1.88
CA LYS A 68 10.61 -1.55 -1.29
C LYS A 68 11.30 -0.33 -1.83
N ILE A 69 12.11 0.30 -0.99
CA ILE A 69 13.04 1.35 -1.40
C ILE A 69 14.29 1.31 -0.51
N LYS A 70 15.44 1.73 -1.06
CA LYS A 70 16.65 1.98 -0.29
C LYS A 70 16.95 3.47 -0.34
N LEU A 71 17.00 4.13 0.81
CA LEU A 71 17.30 5.56 0.87
C LEU A 71 17.88 5.97 2.22
N GLN A 72 18.59 7.11 2.19
CA GLN A 72 19.12 7.76 3.38
C GLN A 72 18.02 8.59 4.03
N LEU A 73 17.78 8.35 5.32
CA LEU A 73 16.89 9.14 6.16
C LEU A 73 17.69 10.05 7.08
N GLU A 74 17.12 11.20 7.38
CA GLU A 74 17.44 12.04 8.53
C GLU A 74 16.50 11.73 9.72
N ASN A 75 16.71 12.37 10.87
CA ASN A 75 15.72 12.32 11.94
C ASN A 75 14.48 13.11 11.50
N GLY A 76 13.29 12.53 11.64
CA GLY A 76 12.06 13.22 11.24
C GLY A 76 10.88 12.28 11.14
N GLU A 77 9.91 12.69 10.33
CA GLU A 77 8.65 12.00 10.14
C GLU A 77 8.54 11.47 8.71
N ILE A 78 7.87 10.33 8.53
CA ILE A 78 7.49 9.80 7.22
C ILE A 78 6.04 9.30 7.21
N LYS A 79 5.47 9.24 6.00
CA LYS A 79 4.27 8.46 5.65
C LYS A 79 4.49 7.74 4.32
N PHE A 80 3.61 6.78 4.05
CA PHE A 80 3.44 6.19 2.73
C PHE A 80 2.15 6.73 2.10
N ARG A 81 2.12 6.96 0.79
CA ARG A 81 0.90 7.36 0.08
C ARG A 81 0.84 6.71 -1.30
N ASN A 82 -0.37 6.56 -1.84
CA ASN A 82 -0.56 6.14 -3.23
C ASN A 82 -0.71 7.37 -4.13
N GLY A 83 0.13 7.44 -5.16
CA GLY A 83 0.26 8.59 -6.05
C GLY A 83 0.63 9.87 -5.30
N ASN A 84 0.22 10.99 -5.88
CA ASN A 84 0.38 12.33 -5.30
C ASN A 84 -0.88 12.80 -4.53
N ASP A 85 -1.72 11.87 -4.08
CA ASP A 85 -2.97 12.15 -3.36
C ASP A 85 -2.88 11.69 -1.89
N TRP A 86 -3.50 12.46 -0.99
CA TRP A 86 -3.64 12.13 0.42
C TRP A 86 -4.86 11.25 0.71
N SER A 87 -5.77 11.01 -0.24
CA SER A 87 -6.94 10.14 -0.06
C SER A 87 -6.58 8.70 0.32
N GLN A 88 -5.35 8.26 0.02
CA GLN A 88 -4.85 6.92 0.32
C GLN A 88 -3.43 7.01 0.89
N ASN A 89 -3.33 7.03 2.22
CA ASN A 89 -2.05 7.08 2.90
C ASN A 89 -2.00 6.18 4.13
N TRP A 90 -0.79 5.78 4.48
CA TRP A 90 -0.49 4.93 5.62
C TRP A 90 0.58 5.56 6.49
N GLY A 91 0.33 5.45 7.78
CA GLY A 91 1.24 5.85 8.83
C GLY A 91 1.41 4.74 9.85
N GLY A 92 1.86 5.11 11.04
CA GLY A 92 2.13 4.19 12.14
C GLY A 92 2.79 4.91 13.31
N ASP A 93 2.93 4.19 14.40
CA ASP A 93 3.33 4.68 15.71
C ASP A 93 4.65 4.05 16.21
N HIS A 94 5.21 3.09 15.47
CA HIS A 94 6.42 2.36 15.86
C HIS A 94 7.51 2.41 14.80
N PHE A 95 8.77 2.44 15.26
CA PHE A 95 9.96 2.34 14.42
C PHE A 95 10.97 1.43 15.14
N PRO A 96 11.71 0.54 14.45
CA PRO A 96 11.79 0.40 12.99
C PRO A 96 10.79 -0.59 12.37
N ILE A 97 9.93 -1.22 13.16
CA ILE A 97 8.92 -2.17 12.67
C ILE A 97 7.57 -1.73 13.23
N GLY A 98 6.54 -1.72 12.39
CA GLY A 98 5.22 -1.31 12.82
C GLY A 98 4.10 -1.76 11.89
N LYS A 99 2.87 -1.43 12.28
CA LYS A 99 1.66 -1.67 11.50
C LYS A 99 1.44 -0.50 10.55
N ALA A 100 1.18 -0.78 9.28
CA ALA A 100 0.76 0.22 8.31
C ALA A 100 -0.73 0.52 8.51
N ILE A 101 -1.02 1.63 9.19
CA ILE A 101 -2.39 2.04 9.55
C ILE A 101 -2.89 3.02 8.49
N TRP A 102 -4.05 2.71 7.88
CA TRP A 102 -4.73 3.59 6.94
C TRP A 102 -5.12 4.91 7.63
N PHE A 103 -4.73 6.05 7.06
CA PHE A 103 -4.80 7.37 7.71
C PHE A 103 -4.13 7.43 9.09
N GLY A 104 -3.13 6.57 9.34
CA GLY A 104 -2.39 6.57 10.60
C GLY A 104 -1.54 7.82 10.83
N ASN A 105 -1.04 7.96 12.05
CA ASN A 105 -0.11 9.03 12.45
C ASN A 105 1.20 9.00 11.66
N ASN A 106 1.95 10.10 11.67
CA ASN A 106 3.29 10.14 11.10
C ASN A 106 4.23 9.17 11.83
N ILE A 107 5.09 8.48 11.07
CA ILE A 107 6.07 7.54 11.61
C ILE A 107 7.35 8.32 11.90
N TYR A 108 7.73 8.41 13.17
CA TYR A 108 8.97 9.04 13.60
C TYR A 108 10.16 8.10 13.37
N VAL A 109 11.14 8.54 12.57
CA VAL A 109 12.30 7.75 12.16
C VAL A 109 13.60 8.41 12.60
N LYS A 110 14.67 7.59 12.65
CA LYS A 110 16.02 8.03 12.98
C LYS A 110 16.90 8.08 11.74
N LYS A 111 17.93 8.94 11.76
CA LYS A 111 18.93 9.05 10.71
C LYS A 111 19.61 7.70 10.44
N GLY A 112 19.73 7.34 9.17
CA GLY A 112 20.42 6.13 8.73
C GLY A 112 20.10 5.76 7.28
N TYR A 113 20.87 4.83 6.73
CA TYR A 113 20.58 4.22 5.45
C TYR A 113 19.74 2.96 5.66
N TYR A 114 18.59 2.86 5.01
CA TYR A 114 17.65 1.76 5.25
C TYR A 114 17.19 1.12 3.95
N GLU A 115 16.98 -0.20 3.96
CA GLU A 115 15.99 -0.84 3.10
C GLU A 115 14.64 -0.77 3.82
N ILE A 116 13.69 -0.05 3.22
CA ILE A 116 12.36 0.17 3.74
C ILE A 116 11.40 -0.73 2.98
N THR A 117 10.61 -1.52 3.70
CA THR A 117 9.57 -2.40 3.15
C THR A 117 8.20 -1.98 3.66
N LEU A 118 7.22 -1.88 2.76
CA LEU A 118 5.80 -1.75 3.06
C LEU A 118 5.05 -2.95 2.48
N ASP A 119 4.30 -3.66 3.33
CA ASP A 119 3.44 -4.77 2.94
C ASP A 119 1.99 -4.40 3.28
N LEU A 120 1.23 -3.97 2.27
CA LEU A 120 -0.17 -3.55 2.42
C LEU A 120 -1.13 -4.72 2.60
N LEU A 121 -0.72 -5.93 2.22
CA LEU A 121 -1.51 -7.14 2.46
C LEU A 121 -1.39 -7.56 3.93
N LYS A 122 -0.17 -7.54 4.48
CA LYS A 122 0.08 -7.80 5.90
C LYS A 122 -0.16 -6.59 6.80
N LYS A 123 -0.42 -5.42 6.22
CA LYS A 123 -0.59 -4.13 6.90
C LYS A 123 0.60 -3.83 7.82
N SER A 124 1.81 -3.98 7.30
CA SER A 124 3.04 -3.78 8.07
C SER A 124 4.10 -3.03 7.28
N TYR A 125 5.05 -2.44 8.00
CA TYR A 125 6.27 -1.88 7.43
C TYR A 125 7.49 -2.25 8.28
N LYS A 126 8.67 -2.19 7.66
CA LYS A 126 9.96 -2.44 8.30
C LYS A 126 11.04 -1.53 7.71
N PHE A 127 11.88 -0.99 8.57
CA PHE A 127 13.10 -0.25 8.26
C PHE A 127 14.31 -1.12 8.64
N GLU A 128 14.97 -1.72 7.65
CA GLU A 128 16.17 -2.52 7.87
C GLU A 128 17.41 -1.69 7.60
N LYS A 129 18.18 -1.41 8.66
CA LYS A 129 19.38 -0.57 8.53
C LYS A 129 20.42 -1.29 7.67
N LEU A 130 20.82 -0.65 6.58
CA LEU A 130 21.95 -1.05 5.75
C LEU A 130 23.16 -0.34 6.35
N LYS A 131 24.22 -1.11 6.64
CA LYS A 131 25.40 -0.72 7.42
C LYS A 131 25.85 0.73 7.23
#